data_AF-A0A938DQT9-F1
#
_entry.id   AF-A0A938DQT9-F1
#
_cell.length_a   1.000
_cell.length_b   1.000
_cell.length_c   1.000
_cell.angle_alpha   90.00
_cell.angle_beta   90.00
_cell.angle_gamma   90.00
#
_symmetry.space_group_name_H-M   'P 1'
#
loop_
_entity.id
_entity.type
_entity.pdbx_description
1 polymer ?
#
loop_
_entity_poly.entity_id
_entity_poly.type
_entity_poly.pdbx_seq_one_letter_code
_entity_poly.pdbx_strand_id
1 'polypeptide(L)'
;MVWNIRCGGRLRRLDHPAFPAGRSAGSGGGPAVDVNESLTDDPESSDAAEIAPSSLDLTPRTGQHTAASGHRSLRAVFAIGAVVVVVLALVAVLFTGLRDASTFFYNVDEAADRREDLAGERFRMQGNVVPDSVVTTESGVSFVISYGGAEVPVDHVGDPPELFGPKIPVVLEGTFVGNRFASDEILIRHDNAYDEANPERIQEAERDAQQGVAG
;
A
#
# COMPACT_ATOMS: atom_id res chain seq x y z
N MET A 1 32.51 13.44 9.96
CA MET A 1 32.10 12.17 10.60
C MET A 1 32.13 11.11 9.53
N VAL A 2 33.13 10.23 9.60
CA VAL A 2 33.36 9.13 8.66
C VAL A 2 32.51 7.95 9.13
N TRP A 3 31.75 7.33 8.23
CA TRP A 3 31.31 5.96 8.43
C TRP A 3 31.66 5.12 7.21
N ASN A 4 32.47 4.09 7.50
CA ASN A 4 33.08 3.15 6.59
C ASN A 4 32.42 1.80 6.91
N ILE A 5 31.75 1.16 5.95
CA ILE A 5 31.29 -0.22 6.12
C ILE A 5 32.00 -1.11 5.11
N ARG A 6 32.78 -1.98 5.72
CA ARG A 6 33.59 -3.06 5.20
C ARG A 6 32.72 -4.18 4.60
N CYS A 7 32.93 -4.50 3.32
CA CYS A 7 32.47 -5.76 2.72
C CYS A 7 33.16 -6.96 3.38
N GLY A 8 32.41 -8.02 3.68
CA GLY A 8 32.95 -9.24 4.28
C GLY A 8 31.95 -10.39 4.38
N GLY A 9 31.71 -11.08 3.26
CA GLY A 9 31.73 -12.54 3.21
C GLY A 9 30.47 -13.37 3.56
N ARG A 10 30.26 -14.36 2.68
CA ARG A 10 29.81 -15.75 2.92
C ARG A 10 28.39 -16.10 2.44
N LEU A 11 28.37 -16.69 1.25
CA LEU A 11 27.26 -17.46 0.68
C LEU A 11 26.76 -18.52 1.68
N ARG A 12 25.50 -18.44 2.07
CA ARG A 12 24.78 -19.54 2.73
C ARG A 12 23.65 -20.04 1.83
N ARG A 13 23.75 -21.33 1.53
CA ARG A 13 22.77 -22.23 0.95
C ARG A 13 21.45 -22.11 1.72
N LEU A 14 20.33 -21.85 1.03
CA LEU A 14 18.99 -21.85 1.66
C LEU A 14 18.44 -23.27 1.65
N ASP A 15 18.38 -23.88 2.84
CA ASP A 15 17.59 -25.07 3.11
C ASP A 15 16.09 -24.74 3.08
N HIS A 16 15.30 -25.61 2.45
CA HIS A 16 13.84 -25.57 2.46
C HIS A 16 13.27 -25.93 3.84
N PRO A 17 12.38 -25.12 4.45
CA PRO A 17 11.59 -25.58 5.58
C PRO A 17 10.40 -26.43 5.12
N ALA A 18 10.31 -27.62 5.69
CA ALA A 18 9.20 -28.55 5.56
C ALA A 18 7.91 -28.02 6.21
N PHE A 19 6.77 -28.23 5.56
CA PHE A 19 5.44 -27.97 6.09
C PHE A 19 5.03 -29.04 7.12
N PRO A 20 4.60 -28.67 8.35
CA PRO A 20 3.89 -29.60 9.21
C PRO A 20 2.38 -29.65 8.89
N ALA A 21 1.88 -30.87 8.74
CA ALA A 21 0.48 -31.22 8.53
C ALA A 21 -0.41 -30.85 9.73
N GLY A 22 -1.68 -30.56 9.41
CA GLY A 22 -2.70 -30.05 10.32
C GLY A 22 -3.06 -30.96 11.49
N ARG A 23 -3.59 -30.32 12.55
CA ARG A 23 -4.19 -30.98 13.71
C ARG A 23 -5.64 -30.54 13.81
N SER A 24 -6.53 -31.53 13.73
CA SER A 24 -7.98 -31.43 13.80
C SER A 24 -8.48 -31.10 15.21
N ALA A 25 -9.61 -30.40 15.24
CA ALA A 25 -10.40 -30.05 16.41
C ALA A 25 -11.24 -31.21 16.96
N GLY A 26 -11.65 -31.08 18.23
CA GLY A 26 -12.57 -31.95 18.98
C GLY A 26 -12.01 -32.13 20.40
N SER A 27 -12.76 -32.08 21.51
CA SER A 27 -14.20 -32.10 21.76
C SER A 27 -14.40 -31.83 23.27
N GLY A 28 -15.45 -31.09 23.62
CA GLY A 28 -16.28 -31.31 24.82
C GLY A 28 -15.67 -31.08 26.20
N GLY A 29 -15.81 -29.85 26.73
CA GLY A 29 -15.73 -29.57 28.16
C GLY A 29 -17.11 -29.17 28.69
N GLY A 30 -17.82 -30.08 29.33
CA GLY A 30 -19.00 -29.76 30.15
C GLY A 30 -18.56 -29.35 31.57
N PRO A 31 -19.25 -28.43 32.25
CA PRO A 31 -18.92 -28.08 33.62
C PRO A 31 -19.38 -29.18 34.59
N ALA A 32 -18.46 -29.63 35.44
CA ALA A 32 -18.74 -30.46 36.61
C ALA A 32 -19.59 -29.66 37.61
N VAL A 33 -20.72 -30.24 38.00
CA VAL A 33 -21.56 -29.76 39.11
C VAL A 33 -20.99 -30.36 40.39
N ASP A 34 -20.40 -29.53 41.23
CA ASP A 34 -19.92 -29.93 42.55
C ASP A 34 -21.09 -29.81 43.54
N VAL A 35 -21.62 -30.97 43.95
CA VAL A 35 -22.62 -31.07 45.02
C VAL A 35 -21.86 -31.37 46.29
N ASN A 36 -21.51 -30.32 47.04
CA ASN A 36 -21.02 -30.50 48.40
C ASN A 36 -22.17 -30.29 49.37
N GLU A 37 -22.74 -31.42 49.78
CA GLU A 37 -23.70 -31.59 50.86
C GLU A 37 -22.91 -31.49 52.18
N SER A 38 -22.91 -30.31 52.81
CA SER A 38 -22.43 -30.16 54.19
C SER A 38 -23.63 -29.95 55.10
N LEU A 39 -24.13 -31.09 55.58
CA LEU A 39 -24.94 -31.24 56.77
C LEU A 39 -24.31 -30.45 57.92
N THR A 40 -25.03 -29.49 58.48
CA THR A 40 -24.70 -28.95 59.79
C THR A 40 -26.02 -28.70 60.51
N ASP A 41 -26.21 -29.48 61.57
CA ASP A 41 -27.26 -29.34 62.56
C ASP A 41 -27.22 -27.94 63.19
N ASP A 42 -28.27 -27.15 62.96
CA ASP A 42 -28.60 -25.98 63.79
C ASP A 42 -29.68 -26.41 64.81
N PRO A 43 -29.35 -26.56 66.11
CA PRO A 43 -30.36 -26.76 67.14
C PRO A 43 -31.09 -25.45 67.44
N GLU A 44 -32.42 -25.53 67.39
CA GLU A 44 -33.40 -24.70 68.12
C GLU A 44 -33.08 -23.22 68.31
N SER A 45 -33.68 -22.37 67.47
CA SER A 45 -34.10 -21.04 67.89
C SER A 45 -35.54 -21.12 68.42
N SER A 46 -35.65 -21.21 69.74
CA SER A 46 -36.84 -20.77 70.46
C SER A 46 -36.93 -19.25 70.29
N ASP A 47 -37.96 -18.78 69.59
CA ASP A 47 -38.63 -17.49 69.86
C ASP A 47 -39.91 -17.41 69.01
N ALA A 48 -40.99 -17.94 69.57
CA ALA A 48 -42.34 -17.58 69.18
C ALA A 48 -42.63 -16.16 69.71
N ALA A 49 -42.18 -15.13 68.99
CA ALA A 49 -42.63 -13.77 69.18
C ALA A 49 -43.74 -13.45 68.16
N GLU A 50 -44.97 -13.53 68.66
CA GLU A 50 -46.19 -12.84 68.23
C GLU A 50 -46.03 -11.90 67.02
N ILE A 51 -46.47 -12.34 65.84
CA ILE A 51 -46.62 -11.47 64.67
C ILE A 51 -47.83 -10.57 64.92
N ALA A 52 -47.61 -9.40 65.50
CA ALA A 52 -48.58 -8.31 65.42
C ALA A 52 -48.76 -7.91 63.95
N PRO A 53 -50.01 -7.70 63.46
CA PRO A 53 -50.24 -7.19 62.11
C PRO A 53 -49.80 -5.73 62.06
N SER A 54 -48.49 -5.51 61.83
CA SER A 54 -48.00 -4.19 61.48
C SER A 54 -48.55 -3.87 60.10
N SER A 55 -49.40 -2.84 60.08
CA SER A 55 -49.99 -2.27 58.88
C SER A 55 -48.91 -2.05 57.81
N LEU A 56 -48.99 -2.81 56.72
CA LEU A 56 -48.17 -2.65 55.53
C LEU A 56 -48.29 -1.22 55.04
N ASP A 57 -47.22 -0.45 55.18
CA ASP A 57 -47.10 0.90 54.66
C ASP A 57 -46.98 0.82 53.14
N LEU A 58 -48.09 1.08 52.46
CA LEU A 58 -48.24 1.10 51.01
C LEU A 58 -48.05 2.52 50.44
N THR A 59 -47.31 3.39 51.13
CA THR A 59 -46.90 4.63 50.50
C THR A 59 -46.08 4.28 49.26
N PRO A 60 -46.49 4.70 48.04
CA PRO A 60 -45.76 4.35 46.84
C PRO A 60 -44.34 4.90 47.02
N ARG A 61 -43.36 3.99 47.04
CA ARG A 61 -41.96 4.38 46.98
C ARG A 61 -41.84 5.10 45.64
N THR A 62 -41.85 6.43 45.67
CA THR A 62 -41.51 7.22 44.49
C THR A 62 -40.11 6.76 44.17
N GLY A 63 -39.99 5.91 43.15
CA GLY A 63 -38.73 5.38 42.72
C GLY A 63 -37.83 6.58 42.60
N GLN A 64 -36.71 6.53 43.32
CA GLN A 64 -35.61 7.40 42.99
C GLN A 64 -35.28 7.04 41.54
N HIS A 65 -35.92 7.72 40.59
CA HIS A 65 -35.30 8.03 39.34
C HIS A 65 -34.12 8.89 39.77
N THR A 66 -33.03 8.21 40.14
CA THR A 66 -31.72 8.81 40.14
C THR A 66 -31.58 9.30 38.72
N ALA A 67 -31.91 10.58 38.52
CA ALA A 67 -31.65 11.27 37.30
C ALA A 67 -30.14 11.19 37.13
N ALA A 68 -29.68 10.16 36.42
CA ALA A 68 -28.34 10.09 35.88
C ALA A 68 -28.28 11.08 34.71
N SER A 69 -28.52 12.34 35.03
CA SER A 69 -28.30 13.51 34.20
C SER A 69 -26.89 13.99 34.47
N GLY A 70 -26.10 14.10 33.40
CA GLY A 70 -25.06 15.13 33.40
C GLY A 70 -23.63 14.71 33.10
N HIS A 71 -23.33 13.59 32.43
CA HIS A 71 -21.99 13.44 31.79
C HIS A 71 -21.99 12.64 30.47
N ARG A 72 -23.15 12.16 30.00
CA ARG A 72 -23.23 11.41 28.73
C ARG A 72 -23.00 12.30 27.50
N SER A 73 -23.45 13.55 27.52
CA SER A 73 -23.30 14.48 26.40
C SER A 73 -21.83 14.83 26.14
N LEU A 74 -21.05 15.11 27.18
CA LEU A 74 -19.63 15.42 27.04
C LEU A 74 -18.86 14.21 26.50
N ARG A 75 -19.08 12.99 27.06
CA ARG A 75 -18.43 11.77 26.56
C ARG A 75 -18.83 11.44 25.12
N ALA A 76 -20.10 11.66 24.76
CA ALA A 76 -20.57 11.48 23.38
C ALA A 76 -19.92 12.50 22.43
N VAL A 77 -19.77 13.77 22.84
CA VAL A 77 -19.07 14.79 22.06
C VAL A 77 -17.59 14.42 21.89
N PHE A 78 -16.92 13.93 22.94
CA PHE A 78 -15.55 13.42 22.83
C PHE A 78 -15.44 12.20 21.91
N ALA A 79 -16.40 11.26 21.98
CA ALA A 79 -16.44 10.09 21.11
C ALA A 79 -16.64 10.48 19.64
N ILE A 80 -17.56 11.40 19.36
CA ILE A 80 -17.78 11.95 18.01
C ILE A 80 -16.53 12.69 17.53
N GLY A 81 -15.92 13.52 18.38
CA GLY A 81 -14.67 14.21 18.06
C GLY A 81 -13.53 13.23 17.72
N ALA A 82 -13.39 12.16 18.49
CA ALA A 82 -12.40 11.12 18.23
C ALA A 82 -12.64 10.43 16.87
N VAL A 83 -13.90 10.10 16.54
CA VAL A 83 -14.25 9.51 15.24
C VAL A 83 -13.93 10.47 14.10
N VAL A 84 -14.25 11.76 14.23
CA VAL A 84 -13.94 12.77 13.21
C VAL A 84 -12.43 12.88 12.99
N VAL A 85 -11.63 12.89 14.05
CA VAL A 85 -10.16 12.94 13.94
C VAL A 85 -9.62 11.71 13.21
N VAL A 86 -10.13 10.51 13.53
CA VAL A 86 -9.72 9.27 12.85
C VAL A 86 -10.09 9.31 11.37
N VAL A 87 -11.31 9.75 11.03
CA VAL A 87 -11.74 9.87 9.64
C VAL A 87 -10.89 10.88 8.88
N LEU A 88 -10.58 12.04 9.47
CA LEU A 88 -9.70 13.04 8.85
C LEU A 88 -8.28 12.51 8.63
N ALA A 89 -7.74 11.77 9.60
CA ALA A 89 -6.44 11.13 9.46
C ALA A 89 -6.44 10.10 8.32
N LEU A 90 -7.48 9.27 8.21
CA LEU A 90 -7.62 8.31 7.12
C LEU A 90 -7.73 9.01 5.77
N VAL A 91 -8.55 10.05 5.65
CA VAL A 91 -8.67 10.84 4.42
C VAL A 91 -7.34 11.46 4.03
N ALA A 92 -6.59 12.02 4.99
CA ALA A 92 -5.27 12.59 4.73
C ALA A 92 -4.29 11.54 4.20
N VAL A 93 -4.23 10.35 4.83
CA VAL A 93 -3.36 9.26 4.37
C VAL A 93 -3.76 8.76 2.98
N LEU A 94 -5.06 8.56 2.74
CA LEU A 94 -5.55 8.15 1.42
C LEU A 94 -5.21 9.19 0.35
N PHE A 95 -5.40 10.48 0.66
CA PHE A 95 -5.14 11.56 -0.29
C PHE A 95 -3.65 11.67 -0.64
N THR A 96 -2.77 11.54 0.35
CA THR A 96 -1.31 11.51 0.11
C THR A 96 -0.93 10.27 -0.69
N GLY A 97 -1.42 9.09 -0.31
CA GLY A 97 -1.09 7.83 -1.00
C GLY A 97 -1.59 7.79 -2.45
N LEU A 98 -2.78 8.35 -2.75
CA LEU A 98 -3.29 8.45 -4.12
C LEU A 98 -2.48 9.43 -4.98
N ARG A 99 -1.99 10.53 -4.39
CA ARG A 99 -1.09 11.47 -5.09
C ARG A 99 0.24 10.82 -5.43
N ASP A 100 0.84 10.11 -4.47
CA ASP A 100 2.12 9.42 -4.67
C ASP A 100 2.02 8.27 -5.69
N ALA A 101 0.84 7.67 -5.86
CA ALA A 101 0.62 6.54 -6.77
C ALA A 101 0.30 6.92 -8.23
N SER A 102 0.06 8.21 -8.53
CA SER A 102 -0.39 8.64 -9.86
C SER A 102 0.72 9.32 -10.64
N THR A 103 1.54 8.55 -11.36
CA THR A 103 2.54 9.12 -12.26
C THR A 103 1.89 9.61 -13.56
N PHE A 104 1.87 10.93 -13.77
CA PHE A 104 1.36 11.57 -15.00
C PHE A 104 2.41 11.58 -16.11
N PHE A 105 1.96 11.56 -17.38
CA PHE A 105 2.83 11.64 -18.55
C PHE A 105 2.75 13.05 -19.17
N TYR A 106 3.91 13.65 -19.43
CA TYR A 106 4.07 14.94 -20.08
C TYR A 106 5.08 14.86 -21.22
N ASN A 107 4.86 15.60 -22.29
CA ASN A 107 5.87 15.83 -23.32
C ASN A 107 6.94 16.83 -22.86
N VAL A 108 8.10 16.89 -23.53
CA VAL A 108 9.19 17.82 -23.19
C VAL A 108 8.74 19.28 -23.25
N ASP A 109 7.96 19.66 -24.26
CA ASP A 109 7.40 21.01 -24.43
C ASP A 109 6.41 21.36 -23.32
N GLU A 110 5.46 20.48 -23.04
CA GLU A 110 4.48 20.67 -21.96
C GLU A 110 5.14 20.75 -20.58
N ALA A 111 6.13 19.88 -20.32
CA ALA A 111 6.87 19.85 -19.06
C ALA A 111 7.78 21.07 -18.92
N ALA A 112 8.36 21.57 -20.02
CA ALA A 112 9.16 22.79 -20.01
C ALA A 112 8.30 24.03 -19.71
N ASP A 113 7.10 24.12 -20.30
CA ASP A 113 6.16 25.22 -20.08
C ASP A 113 5.60 25.24 -18.65
N ARG A 114 5.39 24.05 -18.05
CA ARG A 114 4.83 23.89 -16.70
C ARG A 114 5.89 23.58 -15.63
N ARG A 115 7.15 23.92 -15.89
CA ARG A 115 8.26 23.53 -15.02
C ARG A 115 8.09 23.99 -13.57
N GLU A 116 7.60 25.20 -13.36
CA GLU A 116 7.40 25.76 -12.01
C GLU A 116 6.33 24.99 -11.24
N ASP A 117 5.27 24.55 -11.92
CA ASP A 117 4.17 23.78 -11.31
C ASP A 117 4.60 22.34 -11.02
N LEU A 118 5.45 21.76 -11.89
CA LEU A 118 5.95 20.39 -11.79
C LEU A 118 7.22 20.25 -10.93
N ALA A 119 7.73 21.35 -10.37
CA ALA A 119 8.91 21.34 -9.53
C ALA A 119 8.64 20.56 -8.22
N GLY A 120 9.43 19.52 -7.97
CA GLY A 120 9.26 18.66 -6.80
C GLY A 120 8.17 17.59 -6.92
N GLU A 121 7.40 17.56 -8.01
CA GLU A 121 6.44 16.49 -8.30
C GLU A 121 7.10 15.38 -9.11
N ARG A 122 6.72 14.12 -8.84
CA ARG A 122 7.19 12.97 -9.61
C ARG A 122 6.29 12.74 -10.80
N PHE A 123 6.86 12.75 -12.01
CA PHE A 123 6.12 12.54 -13.24
C PHE A 123 6.97 11.82 -14.29
N ARG A 124 6.32 11.38 -15.37
CA ARG A 124 6.96 10.77 -16.55
C ARG A 124 7.06 11.78 -17.67
N MET A 125 8.25 11.99 -18.18
CA MET A 125 8.51 12.86 -19.32
C MET A 125 8.86 12.02 -20.55
N GLN A 126 8.19 12.28 -21.68
CA GLN A 126 8.48 11.61 -22.94
C GLN A 126 9.18 12.55 -23.93
N GLY A 127 10.16 12.00 -24.66
CA GLY A 127 10.88 12.74 -25.70
C GLY A 127 11.90 11.89 -26.43
N ASN A 128 12.65 12.51 -27.33
CA ASN A 128 13.69 11.85 -28.12
C ASN A 128 15.06 12.33 -27.67
N VAL A 129 16.01 11.38 -27.51
CA VAL A 129 17.39 11.72 -27.14
C VAL A 129 18.07 12.49 -28.28
N VAL A 130 18.60 13.67 -27.95
CA VAL A 130 19.36 14.51 -28.90
C VAL A 130 20.70 13.82 -29.21
N PRO A 131 21.07 13.66 -30.50
CA PRO A 131 22.36 13.09 -30.89
C PRO A 131 23.54 13.84 -30.24
N ASP A 132 24.60 13.11 -29.90
CA ASP A 132 25.83 13.65 -29.30
C ASP A 132 25.66 14.39 -27.95
N SER A 133 24.47 14.31 -27.33
CA SER A 133 24.22 14.93 -26.02
C SER A 133 24.54 14.01 -24.83
N VAL A 134 24.75 12.72 -25.08
CA VAL A 134 24.91 11.70 -24.04
C VAL A 134 26.32 11.74 -23.44
N VAL A 135 26.40 12.00 -22.13
CA VAL A 135 27.64 12.09 -21.37
C VAL A 135 27.54 11.20 -20.13
N THR A 136 28.43 10.22 -19.99
CA THR A 136 28.52 9.38 -18.79
C THR A 136 29.02 10.20 -17.60
N THR A 137 28.39 10.02 -16.44
CA THR A 137 28.75 10.66 -15.17
C THR A 137 29.18 9.61 -14.14
N GLU A 138 29.64 10.03 -12.95
CA GLU A 138 30.05 9.09 -11.89
C GLU A 138 28.89 8.21 -11.40
N SER A 139 27.65 8.70 -11.47
CA SER A 139 26.46 8.07 -10.92
C SER A 139 25.44 7.61 -11.97
N GLY A 140 25.73 7.79 -13.26
CA GLY A 140 24.83 7.42 -14.34
C GLY A 140 25.16 8.14 -15.65
N VAL A 141 24.19 8.86 -16.22
CA VAL A 141 24.33 9.52 -17.54
C VAL A 141 23.54 10.83 -17.59
N SER A 142 24.14 11.86 -18.18
CA SER A 142 23.48 13.13 -18.49
C SER A 142 23.26 13.23 -20.00
N PHE A 143 22.08 13.69 -20.41
CA PHE A 143 21.73 13.84 -21.83
C PHE A 143 20.64 14.89 -22.02
N VAL A 144 20.35 15.25 -23.26
CA VAL A 144 19.26 16.18 -23.59
C VAL A 144 18.19 15.42 -24.32
N ILE A 145 16.93 15.62 -23.91
CA ILE A 145 15.78 15.15 -24.67
C ILE A 145 15.06 16.31 -25.33
N SER A 146 14.46 16.03 -26.49
CA SER A 146 13.71 17.00 -27.27
C SER A 146 12.35 16.44 -27.71
N TYR A 147 11.34 17.30 -27.69
CA TYR A 147 10.03 17.04 -28.26
C TYR A 147 9.34 18.38 -28.55
N GLY A 148 8.58 18.48 -29.64
CA GLY A 148 7.79 19.69 -29.94
C GLY A 148 8.61 20.98 -30.15
N GLY A 149 9.93 20.87 -30.33
CA GLY A 149 10.83 22.04 -30.43
C GLY A 149 11.36 22.55 -29.08
N ALA A 150 10.98 21.94 -27.97
CA ALA A 150 11.57 22.18 -26.66
C ALA A 150 12.69 21.17 -26.35
N GLU A 151 13.67 21.60 -25.56
CA GLU A 151 14.78 20.77 -25.09
C GLU A 151 14.89 20.85 -23.56
N VAL A 152 15.05 19.70 -22.93
CA VAL A 152 15.24 19.60 -21.48
C VAL A 152 16.48 18.76 -21.18
N PRO A 153 17.46 19.30 -20.42
CA PRO A 153 18.58 18.53 -19.93
C PRO A 153 18.12 17.58 -18.81
N VAL A 154 18.56 16.33 -18.91
CA VAL A 154 18.25 15.25 -17.98
C VAL A 154 19.55 14.79 -17.32
N ASP A 155 19.51 14.58 -16.02
CA ASP A 155 20.52 13.83 -15.29
C ASP A 155 19.89 12.54 -14.78
N HIS A 156 20.33 11.41 -15.31
CA HIS A 156 19.87 10.08 -14.91
C HIS A 156 20.85 9.43 -13.94
N VAL A 157 20.32 8.86 -12.86
CA VAL A 157 21.07 8.10 -11.86
C VAL A 157 20.83 6.61 -12.06
N GLY A 158 21.89 5.84 -12.24
CA GLY A 158 21.83 4.41 -12.56
C GLY A 158 22.37 4.08 -13.95
N ASP A 159 22.39 2.79 -14.25
CA ASP A 159 22.85 2.27 -15.53
C ASP A 159 21.72 2.39 -16.57
N PRO A 160 21.91 3.11 -17.69
CA PRO A 160 20.92 3.15 -18.75
C PRO A 160 20.77 1.77 -19.42
N PRO A 161 19.59 1.43 -19.95
CA PRO A 161 19.37 0.17 -20.67
C PRO A 161 20.32 0.01 -21.87
N GLU A 162 20.65 -1.23 -22.26
CA GLU A 162 21.57 -1.50 -23.38
C GLU A 162 21.12 -0.89 -24.72
N LEU A 163 19.82 -0.73 -24.92
CA LEU A 163 19.24 -0.12 -26.13
C LEU A 163 19.08 1.41 -26.04
N PHE A 164 19.61 2.04 -24.98
CA PHE A 164 19.62 3.49 -24.89
C PHE A 164 20.53 4.07 -25.98
N GLY A 165 19.95 4.90 -26.84
CA GLY A 165 20.64 5.47 -27.97
C GLY A 165 19.95 6.70 -28.56
N PRO A 166 20.64 7.44 -29.43
CA PRO A 166 20.09 8.61 -30.09
C PRO A 166 18.93 8.23 -31.03
N LYS A 167 17.97 9.15 -31.20
CA LYS A 167 16.80 9.01 -32.11
C LYS A 167 15.77 7.93 -31.73
N ILE A 168 15.84 7.37 -30.52
CA ILE A 168 14.82 6.47 -30.00
C ILE A 168 13.89 7.26 -29.07
N PRO A 169 12.55 7.09 -29.16
CA PRO A 169 11.64 7.67 -28.19
C PRO A 169 11.83 7.01 -26.82
N VAL A 170 12.09 7.84 -25.81
CA VAL A 170 12.31 7.41 -24.43
C VAL A 170 11.29 8.06 -23.50
N VAL A 171 10.94 7.36 -22.44
CA VAL A 171 10.14 7.87 -21.34
C VAL A 171 11.00 7.81 -20.09
N LEU A 172 11.03 8.91 -19.34
CA LEU A 172 11.87 9.09 -18.17
C LEU A 172 10.97 9.36 -16.97
N GLU A 173 11.14 8.62 -15.89
CA GLU A 173 10.47 8.93 -14.62
C GLU A 173 11.43 9.68 -13.70
N GLY A 174 10.92 10.70 -13.03
CA GLY A 174 11.76 11.58 -12.21
C GLY A 174 11.05 12.85 -11.74
N THR A 175 11.85 13.85 -11.39
CA THR A 175 11.40 15.14 -10.84
C THR A 175 12.26 16.28 -11.36
N PHE A 176 11.67 17.47 -11.53
CA PHE A 176 12.46 18.66 -11.86
C PHE A 176 13.29 19.14 -10.66
N VAL A 177 14.59 19.35 -10.91
CA VAL A 177 15.56 19.95 -9.99
C VAL A 177 16.17 21.17 -10.67
N GLY A 178 15.58 22.33 -10.43
CA GLY A 178 15.96 23.58 -11.09
C GLY A 178 15.69 23.53 -12.59
N ASN A 179 16.75 23.60 -13.42
CA ASN A 179 16.63 23.57 -14.89
C ASN A 179 16.78 22.16 -15.48
N ARG A 180 17.07 21.15 -14.65
CA ARG A 180 17.33 19.78 -15.09
C ARG A 180 16.25 18.84 -14.58
N PHE A 181 15.99 17.80 -15.34
CA PHE A 181 15.13 16.72 -14.90
C PHE A 181 16.01 15.61 -14.27
N ALA A 182 15.85 15.38 -12.97
CA ALA A 182 16.52 14.29 -12.29
C ALA A 182 15.69 13.02 -12.48
N SER A 183 16.23 12.06 -13.23
CA SER A 183 15.56 10.81 -13.56
C SER A 183 16.22 9.61 -12.87
N ASP A 184 15.43 8.66 -12.43
CA ASP A 184 15.89 7.41 -11.83
C ASP A 184 15.38 6.15 -12.55
N GLU A 185 14.45 6.31 -13.50
CA GLU A 185 13.96 5.21 -14.34
C GLU A 185 13.89 5.64 -15.82
N ILE A 186 14.49 4.82 -16.70
CA ILE A 186 14.41 4.99 -18.16
C ILE A 186 13.59 3.83 -18.73
N LEU A 187 12.50 4.16 -19.40
CA LEU A 187 11.68 3.22 -20.15
C LEU A 187 11.89 3.47 -21.64
N ILE A 188 12.36 2.43 -22.33
CA ILE A 188 12.51 2.45 -23.79
C ILE A 188 11.44 1.54 -24.38
N ARG A 189 10.75 2.02 -25.41
CA ARG A 189 9.82 1.16 -26.14
C ARG A 189 10.64 0.16 -26.96
N HIS A 190 10.44 -1.12 -26.68
CA HIS A 190 10.86 -2.19 -27.58
C HIS A 190 9.76 -2.38 -28.63
N ASP A 191 9.99 -1.94 -29.86
CA ASP A 191 9.25 -2.46 -30.99
C ASP A 191 9.84 -3.83 -31.34
N ASN A 192 9.12 -4.90 -31.00
CA ASN A 192 9.38 -6.22 -31.60
C ASN A 192 8.86 -6.22 -33.06
N ALA A 193 9.23 -5.22 -33.85
CA ALA A 193 9.03 -5.26 -35.29
C ALA A 193 9.97 -6.35 -35.83
N TYR A 194 9.46 -7.57 -35.86
CA TYR A 194 10.13 -8.69 -36.49
C TYR A 194 10.07 -8.44 -37.99
N ASP A 195 11.06 -7.70 -38.51
CA ASP A 195 11.28 -7.57 -39.94
C ASP A 195 11.72 -8.94 -40.45
N GLU A 196 10.73 -9.74 -40.88
CA GLU A 196 10.94 -11.08 -41.40
C GLU A 196 11.71 -11.01 -42.71
N ALA A 197 13.01 -11.30 -42.63
CA ALA A 197 13.85 -11.46 -43.82
C ALA A 197 13.44 -12.64 -44.73
N ASN A 198 12.44 -13.47 -44.36
CA ASN A 198 11.95 -14.61 -45.14
C ASN A 198 10.43 -14.84 -44.96
N PRO A 199 9.57 -14.09 -45.67
CA PRO A 199 8.10 -14.19 -45.56
C PRO A 199 7.51 -15.52 -46.08
N GLU A 200 8.31 -16.33 -46.77
CA GLU A 200 7.89 -17.61 -47.35
C GLU A 200 7.73 -18.75 -46.33
N ARG A 201 8.48 -18.72 -45.22
CA ARG A 201 8.40 -19.77 -44.19
C ARG A 201 7.13 -19.71 -43.36
N ILE A 202 6.58 -18.50 -43.15
CA ILE A 202 5.32 -18.31 -42.43
C ILE A 202 4.15 -18.80 -43.27
N GLN A 203 4.15 -18.52 -44.58
CA GLN A 203 3.10 -18.99 -45.48
C GLN A 203 3.06 -20.53 -45.58
N GLU A 204 4.21 -21.21 -45.52
CA GLU A 204 4.27 -22.67 -45.50
C GLU A 204 3.73 -23.23 -44.17
N ALA A 205 4.10 -22.64 -43.04
CA ALA A 205 3.59 -23.02 -41.72
C ALA A 205 2.06 -22.78 -41.58
N GLU A 206 1.54 -21.67 -42.13
CA GLU A 206 0.10 -21.39 -42.16
C GLU A 206 -0.67 -22.39 -43.02
N ARG A 207 -0.12 -22.79 -44.16
CA ARG A 207 -0.74 -23.80 -45.05
C ARG A 207 -0.77 -25.18 -44.40
N ASP A 208 0.29 -25.57 -43.68
CA ASP A 208 0.35 -26.83 -42.93
C ASP A 208 -0.68 -26.85 -41.78
N ALA A 209 -0.77 -25.74 -41.02
CA ALA A 209 -1.75 -25.57 -39.96
C ALA A 209 -3.20 -25.64 -40.47
N GLN A 210 -3.49 -25.13 -41.67
CA GLN A 210 -4.83 -25.20 -42.27
C GLN A 210 -5.17 -26.60 -42.81
N GLN A 211 -4.18 -27.37 -43.25
CA GLN A 211 -4.38 -28.73 -43.77
C GLN A 211 -4.57 -29.77 -42.66
N GLY A 212 -3.98 -29.55 -41.47
CA GLY A 212 -4.11 -30.44 -40.32
C GLY A 212 -5.49 -30.47 -39.64
N VAL A 213 -6.41 -29.56 -39.99
CA VAL A 213 -7.77 -29.47 -39.39
C VAL A 213 -8.84 -30.17 -40.24
N ALA A 214 -8.51 -30.56 -41.47
CA ALA A 214 -9.43 -31.18 -42.42
C ALA A 214 -9.36 -32.72 -42.49
N GLY A 215 -8.62 -33.36 -41.57
CA GLY A 215 -8.43 -34.82 -41.49
C GLY A 215 -9.29 -35.48 -40.43
#